data_AF-Q09419-F1
#
_entry.id   AF-Q09419-F1
#
_cell.length_a   1.000
_cell.length_b   1.000
_cell.length_c   1.000
_cell.angle_alpha   90.00
_cell.angle_beta   90.00
_cell.angle_gamma   90.00
#
_symmetry.space_group_name_H-M   'P 1'
#
loop_
_entity.id
_entity.type
_entity.pdbx_description
1 polymer ?
#
loop_
_entity_poly.entity_id
_entity_poly.type
_entity_poly.pdbx_seq_one_letter_code
_entity_poly.pdbx_strand_id
1 'polypeptide(L)'
;MELLSLAILSSFFAVANQCAATSPVTSPTTTTTEASVTTTIATSTSTTTVTTTTTVVTAACATCTTAQIGIITGNDGDMTPTSAITTDASGCSVITYTCERTPNVETDIVLITFYSDSQTPTDVGTENGVGTANVVMNCVNGEWVKDGIVINDVECQIIT
;
A
#
# COMPACT_ATOMS: atom_id res chain seq x y z
N MET A 1 5.34 51.89 -7.98
CA MET A 1 4.79 52.20 -6.64
C MET A 1 3.98 50.99 -6.20
N GLU A 2 4.61 50.06 -5.49
CA GLU A 2 3.97 49.28 -4.41
C GLU A 2 5.09 48.52 -3.70
N LEU A 3 5.36 48.93 -2.46
CA LEU A 3 6.27 48.29 -1.51
C LEU A 3 5.34 47.81 -0.41
N LEU A 4 5.08 46.51 -0.29
CA LEU A 4 4.26 45.98 0.80
C LEU A 4 4.86 44.67 1.37
N SER A 5 5.67 44.89 2.40
CA SER A 5 5.69 44.20 3.69
C SER A 5 5.82 42.67 3.75
N LEU A 6 7.06 42.26 4.02
CA LEU A 6 7.41 41.10 4.83
C LEU A 6 6.71 41.16 6.20
N ALA A 7 5.68 40.34 6.42
CA ALA A 7 5.13 40.10 7.76
C ALA A 7 5.73 38.81 8.31
N ILE A 8 6.75 38.98 9.16
CA ILE A 8 7.29 37.94 10.03
C ILE A 8 6.33 37.85 11.22
N LEU A 9 5.55 36.77 11.33
CA LEU A 9 4.90 36.40 12.60
C LEU A 9 5.32 34.98 12.98
N SER A 10 6.24 34.95 13.93
CA SER A 10 6.61 33.86 14.81
C SER A 10 5.52 33.63 15.90
N SER A 11 5.61 32.47 16.58
CA SER A 11 4.80 31.97 17.72
C SER A 11 3.43 31.40 17.31
N PHE A 12 3.04 30.17 17.66
CA PHE A 12 2.94 29.59 19.01
C PHE A 12 3.18 28.06 19.02
N PHE A 13 4.03 27.61 19.93
CA PHE A 13 4.05 26.24 20.41
C PHE A 13 2.85 26.04 21.36
N ALA A 14 1.92 25.16 21.01
CA ALA A 14 0.95 24.62 21.97
C ALA A 14 1.52 23.32 22.55
N VAL A 15 2.06 23.44 23.77
CA VAL A 15 2.56 22.34 24.60
C VAL A 15 1.39 21.66 25.31
N ALA A 16 1.37 20.32 25.20
CA ALA A 16 0.83 19.33 26.14
C ALA A 16 -0.61 19.54 26.68
N ASN A 17 -1.57 18.80 26.11
CA ASN A 17 -2.74 18.38 26.89
C ASN A 17 -2.45 17.03 27.56
N GLN A 18 -2.19 17.11 28.86
CA GLN A 18 -1.84 16.00 29.73
C GLN A 18 -3.15 15.40 30.27
N CYS A 19 -3.74 14.45 29.56
CA CYS A 19 -4.82 13.65 30.14
C CYS A 19 -4.21 12.53 30.99
N ALA A 20 -3.94 12.88 32.24
CA ALA A 20 -3.75 11.95 33.35
C ALA A 20 -5.11 11.29 33.66
N ALA A 21 -5.28 10.03 33.27
CA ALA A 21 -6.31 9.16 33.82
C ALA A 21 -5.64 8.17 34.78
N THR A 22 -5.58 8.58 36.04
CA THR A 22 -5.30 7.72 37.19
C THR A 22 -6.45 6.73 37.38
N SER A 23 -6.18 5.43 37.23
CA SER A 23 -7.02 4.40 37.83
C SER A 23 -6.27 3.75 39.00
N PRO A 24 -6.85 3.76 40.21
CA PRO A 24 -6.23 3.26 41.42
C PRO A 24 -6.24 1.73 41.54
N VAL A 25 -5.10 1.21 41.99
CA VAL A 25 -4.92 0.26 43.11
C VAL A 25 -5.78 -1.02 43.12
N THR A 26 -5.13 -2.16 42.84
CA THR A 26 -5.41 -3.42 43.54
C THR A 26 -4.09 -4.08 43.96
N SER A 27 -3.80 -4.03 45.26
CA SER A 27 -2.88 -4.89 46.04
C SER A 27 -3.62 -6.20 46.39
N PRO A 28 -3.03 -7.41 46.62
CA PRO A 28 -1.76 -7.74 47.30
C PRO A 28 -0.87 -8.77 46.54
N THR A 29 0.47 -8.78 46.71
CA THR A 29 1.30 -9.52 47.70
C THR A 29 1.14 -11.04 47.70
N THR A 30 2.10 -11.76 47.08
CA THR A 30 2.38 -13.17 47.39
C THR A 30 3.89 -13.45 47.34
N THR A 31 4.43 -13.64 48.55
CA THR A 31 5.43 -14.62 48.98
C THR A 31 6.82 -14.69 48.32
N THR A 32 7.77 -14.18 49.10
CA THR A 32 9.19 -14.51 49.23
C THR A 32 9.49 -16.01 49.17
N THR A 33 10.41 -16.42 48.30
CA THR A 33 11.33 -17.52 48.58
C THR A 33 12.73 -17.05 48.23
N GLU A 34 13.52 -16.79 49.27
CA GLU A 34 14.96 -16.60 49.20
C GLU A 34 15.63 -17.85 48.64
N ALA A 35 16.37 -17.69 47.55
CA ALA A 35 17.51 -18.55 47.25
C ALA A 35 18.71 -17.63 47.03
N SER A 36 19.45 -17.43 48.12
CA SER A 36 20.76 -16.79 48.13
C SER A 36 21.75 -17.65 47.35
N VAL A 37 22.05 -17.28 46.10
CA VAL A 37 23.20 -17.85 45.37
C VAL A 37 24.22 -16.74 45.15
N THR A 38 25.25 -16.79 45.98
CA THR A 38 26.50 -16.03 45.86
C THR A 38 27.20 -16.48 44.58
N THR A 39 27.05 -15.74 43.49
CA THR A 39 27.85 -15.98 42.27
C THR A 39 28.67 -14.74 41.94
N THR A 40 29.98 -14.92 42.08
CA THR A 40 31.05 -13.98 41.75
C THR A 40 30.82 -13.34 40.38
N ILE A 41 30.66 -12.01 40.38
CA ILE A 41 30.46 -11.20 39.18
C ILE A 41 31.80 -11.11 38.45
N ALA A 42 31.98 -11.94 37.42
CA ALA A 42 32.92 -11.64 36.35
C ALA A 42 32.26 -10.59 35.45
N THR A 43 32.67 -9.33 35.60
CA THR A 43 32.23 -8.20 34.78
C THR A 43 32.63 -8.43 33.33
N SER A 44 31.74 -9.06 32.55
CA SER A 44 31.85 -9.12 31.10
C SER A 44 31.06 -7.95 30.54
N THR A 45 31.76 -6.89 30.13
CA THR A 45 31.19 -5.80 29.33
C THR A 45 30.80 -6.37 27.97
N SER A 46 29.54 -6.78 27.83
CA SER A 46 28.93 -7.13 26.55
C SER A 46 28.39 -5.85 25.92
N THR A 47 29.07 -5.36 24.89
CA THR A 47 28.61 -4.23 24.08
C THR A 47 27.39 -4.70 23.29
N THR A 48 26.20 -4.41 23.79
CA THR A 48 24.96 -4.68 23.06
C THR A 48 24.80 -3.58 22.01
N THR A 49 25.16 -3.87 20.77
CA THR A 49 24.82 -3.01 19.64
C THR A 49 23.31 -3.13 19.44
N VAL A 50 22.56 -2.13 19.91
CA VAL A 50 21.12 -2.03 19.66
C VAL A 50 20.95 -1.62 18.21
N THR A 51 20.78 -2.58 17.31
CA THR A 51 20.33 -2.30 15.94
C THR A 51 18.86 -1.88 16.03
N THR A 52 18.60 -0.58 16.03
CA THR A 52 17.25 -0.05 15.89
C THR A 52 16.79 -0.30 14.46
N THR A 53 16.09 -1.42 14.24
CA THR A 53 15.40 -1.65 12.97
C THR A 53 14.15 -0.77 12.95
N THR A 54 14.24 0.39 12.33
CA THR A 54 13.07 1.22 12.03
C THR A 54 12.21 0.47 11.02
N THR A 55 11.06 -0.06 11.45
CA THR A 55 10.00 -0.54 10.56
C THR A 55 9.42 0.68 9.84
N VAL A 56 10.02 1.04 8.71
CA VAL A 56 9.55 2.14 7.85
C VAL A 56 8.23 1.72 7.23
N VAL A 57 7.14 2.34 7.70
CA VAL A 57 5.85 2.58 7.01
C VAL A 57 5.62 1.78 5.73
N THR A 58 5.44 0.46 5.85
CA THR A 58 4.96 -0.41 4.75
C THR A 58 3.44 -0.41 4.63
N ALA A 59 2.72 0.20 5.59
CA ALA A 59 1.28 0.08 5.70
C ALA A 59 0.52 0.70 4.50
N ALA A 60 0.94 1.85 3.97
CA ALA A 60 0.15 2.58 2.99
C ALA A 60 0.18 1.99 1.57
N CYS A 61 1.19 1.19 1.23
CA CYS A 61 1.28 0.54 -0.07
C CYS A 61 0.82 -0.93 -0.05
N ALA A 62 0.40 -1.44 1.10
CA ALA A 62 -0.11 -2.82 1.24
C ALA A 62 -1.64 -2.90 1.38
N THR A 63 -2.33 -1.75 1.41
CA THR A 63 -3.77 -1.66 1.71
C THR A 63 -4.68 -1.84 0.51
N CYS A 64 -4.15 -1.83 -0.71
CA CYS A 64 -5.01 -1.90 -1.89
C CYS A 64 -5.62 -3.30 -2.05
N THR A 65 -6.84 -3.35 -2.58
CA THR A 65 -7.61 -4.59 -2.83
C THR A 65 -8.16 -4.59 -4.25
N THR A 66 -8.50 -5.76 -4.77
CA THR A 66 -9.07 -5.89 -6.12
C THR A 66 -10.40 -5.14 -6.27
N ALA A 67 -11.17 -4.99 -5.19
CA ALA A 67 -12.47 -4.32 -5.18
C ALA A 67 -12.40 -2.80 -5.42
N GLN A 68 -11.21 -2.21 -5.40
CA GLN A 68 -11.00 -0.78 -5.70
C GLN A 68 -10.94 -0.48 -7.20
N ILE A 69 -10.74 -1.49 -8.04
CA ILE A 69 -10.77 -1.36 -9.50
C ILE A 69 -12.11 -1.86 -10.01
N GLY A 70 -12.85 -1.01 -10.70
CA GLY A 70 -14.04 -1.41 -11.44
C GLY A 70 -13.68 -2.18 -12.72
N ILE A 71 -14.56 -3.08 -13.12
CA ILE A 71 -14.44 -3.80 -14.39
C ILE A 71 -15.49 -3.23 -15.34
N ILE A 72 -15.05 -2.51 -16.36
CA ILE A 72 -15.94 -2.00 -17.40
C ILE A 72 -16.39 -3.18 -18.27
N THR A 73 -17.70 -3.19 -18.54
CA THR A 73 -18.36 -4.14 -19.44
C THR A 73 -19.49 -3.44 -20.18
N GLY A 74 -19.92 -3.99 -21.31
CA GLY A 74 -21.05 -3.51 -22.11
C GLY A 74 -20.75 -3.30 -23.59
N ASN A 75 -19.48 -3.38 -24.00
CA ASN A 75 -19.02 -3.33 -25.37
C ASN A 75 -18.86 -4.74 -25.97
N ASP A 76 -18.83 -4.80 -27.31
CA ASP A 76 -18.61 -6.06 -28.01
C ASP A 76 -17.19 -6.57 -27.79
N GLY A 77 -17.07 -7.86 -27.47
CA GLY A 77 -15.78 -8.49 -27.17
C GLY A 77 -15.36 -8.42 -25.71
N ASP A 78 -16.12 -7.71 -24.86
CA ASP A 78 -15.83 -7.61 -23.44
C ASP A 78 -15.80 -8.97 -22.76
N MET A 79 -14.85 -9.11 -21.84
CA MET A 79 -14.82 -10.21 -20.91
C MET A 79 -14.27 -9.78 -19.55
N THR A 80 -14.61 -10.54 -18.51
CA THR A 80 -14.05 -10.28 -17.18
C THR A 80 -12.59 -10.72 -17.14
N PRO A 81 -11.63 -9.82 -16.86
CA PRO A 81 -10.25 -10.21 -16.68
C PRO A 81 -10.08 -11.01 -15.38
N THR A 82 -9.07 -11.86 -15.33
CA THR A 82 -8.63 -12.45 -14.06
C THR A 82 -7.62 -11.50 -13.40
N SER A 83 -7.48 -11.59 -12.08
CA SER A 83 -6.54 -10.74 -11.34
C SER A 83 -5.84 -11.51 -10.23
N ALA A 84 -4.56 -11.21 -10.01
CA ALA A 84 -3.79 -11.71 -8.87
C ALA A 84 -3.09 -10.55 -8.16
N ILE A 85 -3.21 -10.49 -6.82
CA ILE A 85 -2.43 -9.59 -5.99
C ILE A 85 -1.23 -10.35 -5.41
N THR A 86 -0.06 -9.73 -5.52
CA THR A 86 1.20 -10.18 -4.92
C THR A 86 1.84 -9.03 -4.17
N THR A 87 3.03 -9.24 -3.60
CA THR A 87 3.83 -8.19 -2.97
C THR A 87 5.19 -8.08 -3.65
N ASP A 88 5.66 -6.86 -3.88
CA ASP A 88 6.99 -6.60 -4.38
C ASP A 88 8.08 -6.76 -3.30
N ALA A 89 9.33 -6.45 -3.66
CA ALA A 89 10.49 -6.54 -2.74
C ALA A 89 10.44 -5.54 -1.58
N SER A 90 9.62 -4.48 -1.68
CA SER A 90 9.40 -3.49 -0.62
C SER A 90 8.25 -3.86 0.31
N GLY A 91 7.54 -4.95 0.01
CA GLY A 91 6.33 -5.37 0.72
C GLY A 91 5.07 -4.61 0.29
N CYS A 92 5.11 -3.92 -0.84
CA CYS A 92 3.96 -3.20 -1.39
C CYS A 92 3.13 -4.12 -2.29
N SER A 93 1.81 -3.94 -2.28
CA SER A 93 0.90 -4.72 -3.09
C SER A 93 1.06 -4.39 -4.58
N VAL A 94 1.06 -5.42 -5.41
CA VAL A 94 1.09 -5.34 -6.87
C VAL A 94 -0.06 -6.18 -7.40
N ILE A 95 -0.90 -5.61 -8.25
CA ILE A 95 -1.97 -6.34 -8.94
C ILE A 95 -1.60 -6.54 -10.40
N THR A 96 -1.81 -7.75 -10.89
CA THR A 96 -1.76 -8.06 -12.33
C THR A 96 -3.15 -8.44 -12.77
N TYR A 97 -3.69 -7.73 -13.77
CA TYR A 97 -4.86 -8.17 -14.51
C TYR A 97 -4.42 -8.90 -15.77
N THR A 98 -5.08 -10.02 -16.05
CA THR A 98 -4.85 -10.85 -17.23
C THR A 98 -6.15 -10.97 -18.01
N CYS A 99 -6.07 -10.63 -19.28
CA CYS A 99 -7.15 -10.77 -20.25
C CYS A 99 -6.77 -11.90 -21.19
N GLU A 100 -7.59 -12.94 -21.24
CA GLU A 100 -7.43 -14.08 -22.14
C GLU A 100 -8.74 -14.85 -22.23
N ARG A 101 -9.07 -15.41 -23.40
CA ARG A 101 -10.22 -16.32 -23.53
C ARG A 101 -10.01 -17.57 -22.68
N THR A 102 -11.10 -18.16 -22.17
CA THR A 102 -11.08 -19.52 -21.64
C THR A 102 -11.96 -20.45 -22.50
N PRO A 103 -11.40 -21.46 -23.19
CA PRO A 103 -9.95 -21.75 -23.32
C PRO A 103 -9.23 -20.66 -24.13
N ASN A 104 -7.92 -20.55 -23.92
CA ASN A 104 -7.08 -19.58 -24.64
C ASN A 104 -7.08 -19.88 -26.15
N VAL A 105 -7.18 -18.82 -26.95
CA VAL A 105 -7.07 -18.89 -28.40
C VAL A 105 -5.89 -18.01 -28.80
N GLU A 106 -4.77 -18.64 -29.17
CA GLU A 106 -3.50 -17.95 -29.47
C GLU A 106 -3.56 -17.02 -30.69
N THR A 107 -4.67 -16.94 -31.41
CA THR A 107 -4.86 -16.02 -32.54
C THR A 107 -5.71 -14.80 -32.20
N ASP A 108 -6.37 -14.80 -31.04
CA ASP A 108 -7.22 -13.69 -30.62
C ASP A 108 -6.37 -12.47 -30.29
N ILE A 109 -6.76 -11.29 -30.74
CA ILE A 109 -6.15 -10.05 -30.28
C ILE A 109 -6.85 -9.67 -28.98
N VAL A 110 -6.06 -9.44 -27.94
CA VAL A 110 -6.58 -9.14 -26.61
C VAL A 110 -6.11 -7.77 -26.19
N LEU A 111 -7.00 -6.96 -25.64
CA LEU A 111 -6.74 -5.61 -25.15
C LEU A 111 -7.16 -5.48 -23.70
N ILE A 112 -6.36 -4.77 -22.92
CA ILE A 112 -6.73 -4.26 -21.60
C ILE A 112 -6.62 -2.74 -21.63
N THR A 113 -7.75 -2.06 -21.63
CA THR A 113 -7.81 -0.61 -21.49
C THR A 113 -7.97 -0.27 -20.01
N PHE A 114 -7.29 0.77 -19.53
CA PHE A 114 -7.35 1.18 -18.14
C PHE A 114 -7.67 2.66 -18.03
N TYR A 115 -8.49 2.99 -17.04
CA TYR A 115 -9.18 4.27 -16.94
C TYR A 115 -8.86 4.97 -15.62
N SER A 116 -8.85 6.29 -15.64
CA SER A 116 -8.68 7.15 -14.48
C SER A 116 -9.76 8.22 -14.44
N ASP A 117 -10.49 8.29 -13.32
CA ASP A 117 -11.49 9.34 -13.07
C ASP A 117 -10.85 10.72 -12.91
N SER A 118 -9.54 10.76 -12.63
CA SER A 118 -8.79 12.00 -12.46
C SER A 118 -8.30 12.62 -13.77
N GLN A 119 -8.44 11.90 -14.89
CA GLN A 119 -7.86 12.29 -16.18
C GLN A 119 -8.94 12.68 -17.20
N THR A 120 -8.53 13.43 -18.22
CA THR A 120 -9.38 13.77 -19.37
C THR A 120 -8.55 13.72 -20.65
N PRO A 121 -8.76 12.73 -21.53
CA PRO A 121 -9.77 11.66 -21.46
C PRO A 121 -9.55 10.71 -20.26
N THR A 122 -10.60 9.99 -19.87
CA THR A 122 -10.53 9.02 -18.76
C THR A 122 -9.81 7.75 -19.17
N ASP A 123 -9.85 7.35 -20.44
CA ASP A 123 -8.96 6.33 -21.01
C ASP A 123 -7.53 6.89 -21.02
N VAL A 124 -6.65 6.25 -20.27
CA VAL A 124 -5.25 6.67 -20.10
C VAL A 124 -4.26 5.71 -20.75
N GLY A 125 -4.73 4.60 -21.32
CA GLY A 125 -3.87 3.67 -22.03
C GLY A 125 -4.47 2.29 -22.21
N THR A 126 -3.78 1.52 -23.06
CA THR A 126 -4.15 0.15 -23.42
C THR A 126 -2.89 -0.71 -23.48
N GLU A 127 -2.93 -1.88 -22.84
CA GLU A 127 -1.98 -2.96 -23.08
C GLU A 127 -2.63 -3.97 -24.04
N ASN A 128 -1.88 -4.54 -24.96
CA ASN A 128 -2.42 -5.52 -25.90
C ASN A 128 -1.51 -6.73 -26.07
N GLY A 129 -2.08 -7.80 -26.59
CA GLY A 129 -1.33 -9.01 -26.92
C GLY A 129 -2.13 -9.93 -27.83
N VAL A 130 -1.52 -11.08 -28.13
CA VAL A 130 -2.10 -12.13 -28.97
C VAL A 130 -2.26 -13.36 -28.09
N GLY A 131 -3.49 -13.85 -27.97
CA GLY A 131 -3.92 -14.87 -27.01
C GLY A 131 -4.08 -14.37 -25.57
N THR A 132 -3.21 -13.48 -25.11
CA THR A 132 -3.26 -12.91 -23.76
C THR A 132 -2.70 -11.48 -23.74
N ALA A 133 -3.25 -10.64 -22.86
CA ALA A 133 -2.69 -9.35 -22.48
C ALA A 133 -2.64 -9.24 -20.95
N ASN A 134 -1.67 -8.49 -20.44
CA ASN A 134 -1.49 -8.27 -19.00
C ASN A 134 -1.24 -6.80 -18.71
N VAL A 135 -1.78 -6.30 -17.60
CA VAL A 135 -1.42 -4.99 -17.05
C VAL A 135 -1.08 -5.14 -15.57
N VAL A 136 -0.02 -4.46 -15.16
CA VAL A 136 0.48 -4.47 -13.77
C VAL A 136 0.32 -3.08 -13.17
N MET A 137 -0.20 -3.01 -11.95
CA MET A 137 -0.35 -1.76 -11.20
C MET A 137 0.20 -1.93 -9.79
N ASN A 138 0.78 -0.85 -9.25
CA ASN A 138 1.35 -0.83 -7.92
C ASN A 138 0.42 -0.09 -6.97
N CYS A 139 0.26 -0.60 -5.76
CA CYS A 139 -0.45 0.11 -4.71
C CYS A 139 0.43 1.23 -4.15
N VAL A 140 -0.04 2.47 -4.22
CA VAL A 140 0.64 3.64 -3.68
C VAL A 140 -0.37 4.44 -2.87
N ASN A 141 -0.10 4.61 -1.58
CA ASN A 141 -0.97 5.36 -0.66
C ASN A 141 -2.44 4.89 -0.65
N GLY A 142 -2.66 3.59 -0.84
CA GLY A 142 -4.00 2.99 -0.86
C GLY A 142 -4.75 3.08 -2.18
N GLU A 143 -4.09 3.54 -3.25
CA GLU A 143 -4.64 3.61 -4.61
C GLU A 143 -3.81 2.78 -5.58
N TRP A 144 -4.45 2.20 -6.60
CA TRP A 144 -3.75 1.49 -7.66
C TRP A 144 -3.20 2.49 -8.67
N VAL A 145 -1.90 2.43 -8.92
CA VAL A 145 -1.19 3.38 -9.78
C VAL A 145 -0.45 2.63 -10.88
N LYS A 146 -0.61 3.12 -12.11
CA LYS A 146 0.19 2.73 -13.28
C LYS A 146 0.80 3.96 -13.91
N ASP A 147 2.10 3.92 -14.16
CA ASP A 147 2.85 5.00 -14.81
C ASP A 147 2.62 6.40 -14.18
N GLY A 148 2.42 6.42 -12.85
CA GLY A 148 2.19 7.63 -12.06
C GLY A 148 0.73 8.12 -12.04
N ILE A 149 -0.20 7.40 -12.66
CA ILE A 149 -1.62 7.73 -12.74
C ILE A 149 -2.43 6.75 -11.92
N VAL A 150 -3.37 7.27 -11.10
CA VAL A 150 -4.33 6.44 -10.36
C VAL A 150 -5.31 5.81 -11.33
N ILE A 151 -5.44 4.50 -11.29
CA ILE A 151 -6.37 3.73 -12.12
C ILE A 151 -7.59 3.35 -11.29
N ASN A 152 -8.77 3.59 -11.84
CA ASN A 152 -10.06 3.34 -11.20
C ASN A 152 -10.79 2.17 -11.85
N ASP A 153 -10.60 1.95 -13.14
CA ASP A 153 -11.25 0.86 -13.87
C ASP A 153 -10.34 0.20 -14.89
N VAL A 154 -10.66 -1.04 -15.24
CA VAL A 154 -10.08 -1.76 -16.36
C VAL A 154 -11.17 -2.38 -17.23
N GLU A 155 -10.93 -2.44 -18.52
CA GLU A 155 -11.77 -3.12 -19.50
C GLU A 155 -10.91 -4.14 -20.23
N CYS A 156 -11.44 -5.34 -20.43
CA CYS A 156 -10.74 -6.43 -21.10
C CYS A 156 -11.58 -6.85 -22.30
N GLN A 157 -10.98 -6.78 -23.49
CA GLN A 157 -11.67 -7.03 -24.76
C GLN A 157 -10.91 -8.02 -25.61
N ILE A 158 -11.65 -8.93 -26.24
CA ILE A 158 -11.14 -9.80 -27.30
C ILE A 158 -11.67 -9.33 -28.64
N ILE A 159 -10.74 -9.07 -29.56
CA ILE A 159 -10.99 -8.72 -30.95
C ILE A 159 -10.57 -9.91 -31.83
N THR A 160 -11.56 -10.50 -32.50
CA THR A 160 -11.39 -11.66 -33.40
C THR A 160 -11.61 -11.28 -34.85
#